data_AF-A0A7V9JGY6-F1
#
_entry.id   AF-A0A7V9JGY6-F1
#
_cell.length_a   1.000
_cell.length_b   1.000
_cell.length_c   1.000
_cell.angle_alpha   90.00
_cell.angle_beta   90.00
_cell.angle_gamma   90.00
#
_symmetry.space_group_name_H-M   'P 1'
#
loop_
_entity.id
_entity.type
_entity.pdbx_description
1 polymer ?
#
loop_
_entity_poly.entity_id
_entity_poly.type
_entity_poly.pdbx_seq_one_letter_code
_entity_poly.pdbx_strand_id
1 'polypeptide(L)'
;MNRRISGGMALLGIVFASPAAAQVLIRVGEPGRSTYSELHEGLRPGTPAADSALVVLRETRPGALWRRVRAALQGSVPWNDAPLALTRLAELRSPAYADSAARLAGQVEAGKVSGPPGESPADLLAPLRAVQLERAREVRGDTAVLRELLASVPEGNYGVGDAWVLGRLGRAASDSLQARFLAAEEMELKVRYLTLLGFSEDTSAIPLLARVYAAPDSFGVPPRYGSRASDALLWIGTRSSLGALLRARERARGNGSYADPALARGGYGFLENDSSAVISRTGRWLTEWVKALPSVAPRH
;
A
#
# COMPACT_ATOMS: atom_id res chain seq x y z
N MET A 1 65.02 11.71 12.89
CA MET A 1 63.94 12.36 12.10
C MET A 1 62.98 11.29 11.60
N ASN A 2 61.82 11.23 12.24
CA ASN A 2 60.71 10.33 11.95
C ASN A 2 59.89 10.88 10.76
N ARG A 3 59.58 10.04 9.76
CA ARG A 3 58.30 10.18 9.04
C ARG A 3 57.63 8.82 8.89
N ARG A 4 56.41 8.80 9.43
CA ARG A 4 55.51 7.68 9.69
C ARG A 4 54.99 7.07 8.39
N ILE A 5 54.87 5.74 8.44
CA ILE A 5 53.99 4.94 7.61
C ILE A 5 52.56 5.15 8.12
N SER A 6 51.68 5.65 7.26
CA SER A 6 50.21 5.59 7.40
C SER A 6 49.72 5.14 6.02
N GLY A 7 49.07 3.99 5.81
CA GLY A 7 47.94 3.47 6.57
C GLY A 7 46.67 4.02 5.91
N GLY A 8 46.17 3.32 4.89
CA GLY A 8 44.97 3.71 4.14
C GLY A 8 44.30 2.50 3.51
N MET A 9 43.60 1.72 4.32
CA MET A 9 42.62 0.72 3.89
C MET A 9 41.57 1.42 3.02
N ALA A 10 41.51 1.07 1.74
CA ALA A 10 40.36 1.39 0.90
C ALA A 10 39.19 0.52 1.37
N LEU A 11 38.29 1.10 2.17
CA LEU A 11 36.98 0.53 2.41
C LEU A 11 36.21 0.54 1.07
N LEU A 12 36.06 -0.64 0.46
CA LEU A 12 35.00 -0.90 -0.51
C LEU A 12 33.66 -0.71 0.21
N GLY A 13 33.10 0.49 0.10
CA GLY A 13 31.74 0.77 0.51
C GLY A 13 30.79 0.03 -0.42
N ILE A 14 30.34 -1.16 -0.02
CA ILE A 14 29.13 -1.76 -0.56
C ILE A 14 28.00 -0.80 -0.20
N VAL A 15 27.59 0.02 -1.17
CA VAL A 15 26.35 0.79 -1.09
C VAL A 15 25.23 -0.25 -1.06
N PHE A 16 24.77 -0.59 0.14
CA PHE A 16 23.46 -1.20 0.30
C PHE A 16 22.47 -0.17 -0.25
N ALA A 17 22.02 -0.39 -1.49
CA ALA A 17 20.86 0.29 -2.01
C ALA A 17 19.72 -0.04 -1.06
N SER A 18 19.35 0.91 -0.21
CA SER A 18 18.15 0.81 0.61
C SER A 18 17.02 0.37 -0.32
N PRO A 19 16.31 -0.73 -0.02
CA PRO A 19 15.17 -1.12 -0.84
C PRO A 19 14.22 0.09 -0.82
N ALA A 20 13.95 0.64 -2.01
CA ALA A 20 12.97 1.70 -2.15
C ALA A 20 11.62 1.10 -1.72
N ALA A 21 11.23 1.32 -0.47
CA ALA A 21 9.90 1.04 0.02
C ALA A 21 8.99 2.11 -0.59
N ALA A 22 8.58 1.88 -1.84
CA ALA A 22 7.67 2.74 -2.55
C ALA A 22 6.33 2.03 -2.62
N GLN A 23 5.28 2.70 -2.14
CA GLN A 23 3.93 2.18 -2.19
C GLN A 23 3.31 2.58 -3.50
N VAL A 24 2.55 1.69 -4.12
CA VAL A 24 2.01 1.94 -5.45
C VAL A 24 0.53 1.67 -5.53
N LEU A 25 -0.21 2.63 -6.07
CA LEU A 25 -1.56 2.42 -6.57
C LEU A 25 -1.42 2.00 -8.04
N ILE A 26 -1.70 0.74 -8.36
CA ILE A 26 -1.67 0.20 -9.74
C ILE A 26 -3.07 -0.28 -10.10
N ARG A 27 -3.51 -0.06 -11.34
CA ARG A 27 -4.71 -0.72 -11.85
C ARG A 27 -4.41 -2.16 -12.22
N VAL A 28 -5.18 -3.04 -11.63
CA VAL A 28 -5.12 -4.49 -11.81
C VAL A 28 -6.17 -4.88 -12.85
N GLY A 29 -5.82 -4.64 -14.12
CA GLY A 29 -6.56 -5.08 -15.30
C GLY A 29 -7.99 -4.55 -15.48
N GLU A 30 -8.71 -5.11 -16.45
CA GLU A 30 -10.12 -4.82 -16.76
C GLU A 30 -11.05 -5.34 -15.64
N PRO A 31 -11.98 -4.52 -15.15
CA PRO A 31 -13.06 -4.99 -14.28
C PRO A 31 -13.84 -6.12 -14.96
N GLY A 32 -13.73 -7.35 -14.44
CA GLY A 32 -14.47 -8.53 -14.91
C GLY A 32 -13.75 -9.48 -15.86
N ARG A 33 -12.47 -9.27 -16.20
CA ARG A 33 -11.69 -10.18 -17.07
C ARG A 33 -10.35 -10.63 -16.53
N SER A 34 -9.76 -9.86 -15.63
CA SER A 34 -8.39 -10.07 -15.19
C SER A 34 -8.33 -11.15 -14.10
N THR A 35 -7.52 -12.18 -14.32
CA THR A 35 -7.28 -13.21 -13.30
C THR A 35 -6.00 -12.90 -12.52
N TYR A 36 -5.98 -13.28 -11.24
CA TYR A 36 -4.86 -13.18 -10.29
C TYR A 36 -3.46 -13.50 -10.88
N SER A 37 -3.40 -14.43 -11.83
CA SER A 37 -2.20 -14.89 -12.53
C SER A 37 -1.51 -13.80 -13.36
N GLU A 38 -2.27 -12.85 -13.92
CA GLU A 38 -1.75 -11.86 -14.89
C GLU A 38 -0.92 -10.75 -14.22
N LEU A 39 -1.25 -10.39 -12.97
CA LEU A 39 -0.40 -9.51 -12.16
C LEU A 39 0.86 -10.18 -11.65
N HIS A 40 0.71 -11.42 -11.18
CA HIS A 40 1.80 -12.19 -10.58
C HIS A 40 2.90 -12.47 -11.62
N GLU A 41 2.50 -12.77 -12.85
CA GLU A 41 3.44 -12.88 -13.97
C GLU A 41 3.87 -11.50 -14.49
N GLY A 42 2.95 -10.52 -14.53
CA GLY A 42 3.23 -9.17 -15.05
C GLY A 42 4.27 -8.39 -14.23
N LEU A 43 4.35 -8.56 -12.91
CA LEU A 43 5.33 -7.89 -12.04
C LEU A 43 6.49 -8.80 -11.60
N ARG A 44 6.67 -9.96 -12.24
CA ARG A 44 7.81 -10.84 -11.96
C ARG A 44 9.12 -10.15 -12.35
N PRO A 45 10.22 -10.31 -11.58
CA PRO A 45 11.52 -9.77 -11.97
C PRO A 45 11.90 -10.19 -13.40
N GLY A 46 12.31 -9.22 -14.21
CA GLY A 46 12.66 -9.42 -15.62
C GLY A 46 11.50 -9.29 -16.60
N THR A 47 10.31 -8.88 -16.16
CA THR A 47 9.23 -8.49 -17.08
C THR A 47 9.32 -6.99 -17.42
N PRO A 48 8.87 -6.59 -18.64
CA PRO A 48 8.83 -5.18 -19.01
C PRO A 48 8.01 -4.29 -18.06
N ALA A 49 6.93 -4.83 -17.48
CA ALA A 49 6.10 -4.09 -16.53
C ALA A 49 6.75 -3.93 -15.15
N ALA A 50 7.49 -4.94 -14.66
CA ALA A 50 8.28 -4.81 -13.44
C ALA A 50 9.41 -3.79 -13.62
N ASP A 51 10.09 -3.82 -14.77
CA ASP A 51 11.16 -2.87 -15.08
C ASP A 51 10.62 -1.43 -15.20
N SER A 52 9.46 -1.23 -15.86
CA SER A 52 8.82 0.10 -15.94
C SER A 52 8.45 0.61 -14.54
N ALA A 53 7.81 -0.23 -13.71
CA ALA A 53 7.46 0.15 -12.34
C ALA A 53 8.71 0.53 -11.52
N LEU A 54 9.78 -0.25 -11.59
CA LEU A 54 11.04 0.05 -10.91
C LEU A 54 11.65 1.38 -11.38
N VAL A 55 11.61 1.67 -12.68
CA VAL A 55 12.09 2.95 -13.22
C VAL A 55 11.28 4.11 -12.65
N VAL A 56 9.95 4.00 -12.61
CA VAL A 56 9.09 5.07 -12.06
C VAL A 56 9.32 5.26 -10.57
N LEU A 57 9.40 4.18 -9.79
CA LEU A 57 9.57 4.25 -8.34
C LEU A 57 10.96 4.77 -7.92
N ARG A 58 11.98 4.57 -8.76
CA ARG A 58 13.33 5.11 -8.54
C ARG A 58 13.50 6.54 -9.01
N GLU A 59 12.58 7.07 -9.81
CA GLU A 59 12.65 8.46 -10.26
C GLU A 59 12.43 9.42 -9.07
N THR A 60 13.28 10.43 -8.99
CA THR A 60 13.30 11.42 -7.91
C THR A 60 12.99 12.82 -8.41
N ARG A 61 12.94 13.04 -9.73
CA ARG A 61 12.66 14.35 -10.33
C ARG A 61 11.16 14.49 -10.58
N PRO A 62 10.45 15.38 -9.85
CA PRO A 62 9.00 15.52 -10.00
C PRO A 62 8.56 15.86 -11.43
N GLY A 63 9.34 16.66 -12.15
CA GLY A 63 9.04 16.99 -13.55
C GLY A 63 9.16 15.82 -14.53
N ALA A 64 10.00 14.82 -14.24
CA ALA A 64 10.06 13.61 -15.05
C ALA A 64 8.82 12.72 -14.83
N LEU A 65 8.39 12.58 -13.58
CA LEU A 65 7.17 11.85 -13.20
C LEU A 65 5.93 12.49 -13.83
N TRP A 66 5.79 13.81 -13.75
CA TRP A 66 4.64 14.51 -14.34
C TRP A 66 4.60 14.40 -15.87
N ARG A 67 5.78 14.44 -16.54
CA ARG A 67 5.85 14.17 -17.98
C ARG A 67 5.36 12.77 -18.32
N ARG A 68 5.67 11.78 -17.49
CA ARG A 68 5.21 10.40 -17.67
C ARG A 68 3.70 10.27 -17.51
N VAL A 69 3.09 10.96 -16.55
CA VAL A 69 1.62 11.05 -16.41
C VAL A 69 0.98 11.58 -17.71
N ARG A 70 1.52 12.67 -18.26
CA ARG A 70 1.02 13.23 -19.54
C ARG A 70 1.22 12.26 -20.71
N ALA A 71 2.35 11.57 -20.77
CA ALA A 71 2.62 10.59 -21.81
C ALA A 71 1.63 9.40 -21.75
N ALA A 72 1.28 8.94 -20.55
CA ALA A 72 0.31 7.86 -20.36
C ALA A 72 -1.11 8.30 -20.76
N LEU A 73 -1.52 9.52 -20.41
CA LEU A 73 -2.78 10.12 -20.89
C LEU A 73 -2.85 10.21 -22.42
N GLN A 74 -1.71 10.41 -23.08
CA GLN A 74 -1.60 10.46 -24.54
C GLN A 74 -1.47 9.07 -25.20
N GLY A 75 -1.35 7.99 -24.41
CA GLY A 75 -1.13 6.63 -24.92
C GLY A 75 0.30 6.36 -25.40
N SER A 76 1.26 7.25 -25.09
CA SER A 76 2.67 7.13 -25.51
C SER A 76 3.50 6.21 -24.60
N VAL A 77 2.98 5.87 -23.42
CA VAL A 77 3.55 4.90 -22.46
C VAL A 77 2.41 4.09 -21.84
N PRO A 78 2.69 2.94 -21.17
CA PRO A 78 1.65 2.13 -20.54
C PRO A 78 0.79 2.93 -19.54
N TRP A 79 -0.51 2.64 -19.47
CA TRP A 79 -1.45 3.37 -18.60
C TRP A 79 -1.02 3.36 -17.14
N ASN A 80 -0.56 2.20 -16.64
CA ASN A 80 -0.13 2.01 -15.26
C ASN A 80 1.03 2.92 -14.84
N ASP A 81 1.80 3.48 -15.78
CA ASP A 81 2.84 4.45 -15.47
C ASP A 81 2.27 5.76 -14.86
N ALA A 82 1.04 6.16 -15.20
CA ALA A 82 0.40 7.35 -14.65
C ALA A 82 0.11 7.24 -13.14
N PRO A 83 -0.66 6.24 -12.67
CA PRO A 83 -0.93 6.12 -11.24
C PRO A 83 0.36 5.82 -10.45
N LEU A 84 1.29 5.02 -10.99
CA LEU A 84 2.65 4.82 -10.44
C LEU A 84 3.38 6.16 -10.22
N ALA A 85 3.43 7.00 -11.26
CA ALA A 85 4.15 8.28 -11.21
C ALA A 85 3.49 9.27 -10.26
N LEU A 86 2.16 9.28 -10.18
CA LEU A 86 1.41 10.12 -9.24
C LEU A 86 1.62 9.68 -7.79
N THR A 87 1.61 8.38 -7.49
CA THR A 87 1.94 7.90 -6.14
C THR A 87 3.37 8.28 -5.76
N ARG A 88 4.32 8.12 -6.68
CA ARG A 88 5.70 8.57 -6.44
C ARG A 88 5.81 10.08 -6.24
N LEU A 89 5.04 10.87 -6.98
CA LEU A 89 4.96 12.33 -6.78
C LEU A 89 4.41 12.69 -5.39
N ALA A 90 3.43 11.94 -4.89
CA ALA A 90 2.90 12.13 -3.54
C ALA A 90 4.00 11.90 -2.49
N GLU A 91 4.80 10.84 -2.64
CA GLU A 91 5.95 10.59 -1.75
C GLU A 91 7.01 11.69 -1.79
N LEU A 92 7.24 12.31 -2.95
CA LEU A 92 8.22 13.40 -3.10
C LEU A 92 7.71 14.76 -2.60
N ARG A 93 6.40 14.90 -2.32
CA ARG A 93 5.77 16.12 -1.76
C ARG A 93 6.08 17.40 -2.53
N SER A 94 6.19 17.34 -3.85
CA SER A 94 6.59 18.51 -4.65
C SER A 94 5.48 19.58 -4.70
N PRO A 95 5.72 20.82 -4.23
CA PRO A 95 4.69 21.86 -4.22
C PRO A 95 4.16 22.21 -5.61
N ALA A 96 5.05 22.28 -6.61
CA ALA A 96 4.70 22.65 -7.98
C ALA A 96 3.68 21.70 -8.64
N TYR A 97 3.66 20.43 -8.20
CA TYR A 97 2.79 19.42 -8.77
C TYR A 97 1.52 19.17 -7.95
N ALA A 98 1.39 19.73 -6.75
CA ALA A 98 0.14 19.67 -5.98
C ALA A 98 -0.98 20.48 -6.65
N ASP A 99 -0.70 21.72 -7.07
CA ASP A 99 -1.69 22.55 -7.79
C ASP A 99 -2.04 21.94 -9.16
N SER A 100 -1.05 21.35 -9.82
CA SER A 100 -1.25 20.63 -11.08
C SER A 100 -2.11 19.38 -10.87
N ALA A 101 -1.91 18.64 -9.78
CA ALA A 101 -2.72 17.48 -9.41
C ALA A 101 -4.16 17.88 -9.06
N ALA A 102 -4.37 18.97 -8.33
CA ALA A 102 -5.71 19.51 -8.05
C ALA A 102 -6.45 19.90 -9.34
N ARG A 103 -5.76 20.59 -10.26
CA ARG A 103 -6.33 20.95 -11.55
C ARG A 103 -6.68 19.73 -12.39
N LEU A 104 -5.79 18.75 -12.47
CA LEU A 104 -6.03 17.53 -13.22
C LEU A 104 -7.20 16.73 -12.62
N ALA A 105 -7.28 16.62 -11.30
CA ALA A 105 -8.42 15.96 -10.62
C ALA A 105 -9.75 16.62 -11.00
N GLY A 106 -9.85 17.94 -10.90
CA GLY A 106 -11.07 18.66 -11.29
C GLY A 106 -11.40 18.54 -12.78
N GLN A 107 -10.40 18.37 -13.65
CA GLN A 107 -10.64 18.10 -15.07
C GLN A 107 -11.13 16.66 -15.33
N VAL A 108 -10.61 15.68 -14.60
CA VAL A 108 -11.09 14.29 -14.66
C VAL A 108 -12.54 14.21 -14.19
N GLU A 109 -12.86 14.81 -13.04
CA GLU A 109 -14.22 14.84 -12.48
C GLU A 109 -15.22 15.54 -13.42
N ALA A 110 -14.78 16.60 -14.10
CA ALA A 110 -15.59 17.32 -15.08
C ALA A 110 -15.69 16.60 -16.44
N GLY A 111 -15.12 15.41 -16.61
CA GLY A 111 -15.12 14.67 -17.88
C GLY A 111 -14.32 15.35 -19.01
N LYS A 112 -13.39 16.24 -18.67
CA LYS A 112 -12.56 17.02 -19.61
C LYS A 112 -11.24 16.35 -19.98
N VAL A 113 -10.94 15.22 -19.36
CA VAL A 113 -9.75 14.42 -19.62
C VAL A 113 -10.19 13.12 -20.28
N SER A 114 -9.52 12.75 -21.35
CA SER A 114 -9.71 11.46 -22.01
C SER A 114 -8.45 10.62 -21.83
N GLY A 115 -8.62 9.34 -21.56
CA GLY A 115 -7.54 8.36 -21.54
C GLY A 115 -7.41 7.66 -22.89
N PRO A 116 -6.38 6.81 -23.06
CA PRO A 116 -6.30 5.87 -24.17
C PRO A 116 -7.54 4.96 -24.24
N PRO A 117 -7.83 4.34 -25.40
CA PRO A 117 -8.96 3.41 -25.53
C PRO A 117 -8.93 2.30 -24.47
N GLY A 118 -10.07 2.07 -23.80
CA GLY A 118 -10.19 1.07 -22.72
C GLY A 118 -9.76 1.56 -21.33
N GLU A 119 -9.18 2.75 -21.22
CA GLU A 119 -8.68 3.29 -19.96
C GLU A 119 -9.53 4.43 -19.40
N SER A 120 -9.75 4.38 -18.09
CA SER A 120 -10.59 5.35 -17.39
C SER A 120 -9.73 6.39 -16.68
N PRO A 121 -9.81 7.69 -17.03
CA PRO A 121 -9.14 8.75 -16.28
C PRO A 121 -9.52 8.80 -14.80
N ALA A 122 -10.67 8.24 -14.40
CA ALA A 122 -11.08 8.12 -13.01
C ALA A 122 -10.08 7.32 -12.16
N ASP A 123 -9.28 6.42 -12.77
CA ASP A 123 -8.21 5.68 -12.09
C ASP A 123 -7.16 6.61 -11.48
N LEU A 124 -7.04 7.84 -11.99
CA LEU A 124 -6.07 8.82 -11.51
C LEU A 124 -6.56 9.57 -10.27
N LEU A 125 -7.86 9.54 -9.94
CA LEU A 125 -8.42 10.35 -8.85
C LEU A 125 -7.81 9.99 -7.49
N ALA A 126 -7.66 8.70 -7.18
CA ALA A 126 -7.06 8.26 -5.92
C ALA A 126 -5.59 8.71 -5.76
N PRO A 127 -4.68 8.47 -6.72
CA PRO A 127 -3.30 8.95 -6.60
C PRO A 127 -3.18 10.48 -6.69
N LEU A 128 -4.06 11.19 -7.42
CA LEU A 128 -4.11 12.66 -7.40
C LEU A 128 -4.51 13.20 -6.02
N ARG A 129 -5.50 12.56 -5.37
CA ARG A 129 -5.89 12.87 -3.99
C ARG A 129 -4.72 12.66 -3.01
N ALA A 130 -3.93 11.60 -3.19
CA ALA A 130 -2.74 11.36 -2.36
C ALA A 130 -1.71 12.49 -2.49
N VAL A 131 -1.45 13.00 -3.70
CA VAL A 131 -0.56 14.17 -3.91
C VAL A 131 -1.07 15.40 -3.16
N GLN A 132 -2.37 15.69 -3.23
CA GLN A 132 -2.98 16.83 -2.55
C GLN A 132 -2.86 16.70 -1.02
N LEU A 133 -3.13 15.51 -0.48
CA LEU A 133 -3.07 15.24 0.96
C LEU A 133 -1.63 15.28 1.49
N GLU A 134 -0.64 14.74 0.77
CA GLU A 134 0.77 14.85 1.14
C GLU A 134 1.26 16.30 1.14
N ARG A 135 0.77 17.14 0.21
CA ARG A 135 1.01 18.59 0.28
C ARG A 135 0.32 19.21 1.50
N ALA A 136 -0.91 18.81 1.79
CA ALA A 136 -1.63 19.31 2.97
C ALA A 136 -0.91 18.94 4.27
N ARG A 137 -0.28 17.76 4.35
CA ARG A 137 0.57 17.35 5.48
C ARG A 137 1.75 18.29 5.67
N GLU A 138 2.43 18.66 4.59
CA GLU A 138 3.56 19.59 4.63
C GLU A 138 3.15 21.00 5.08
N VAL A 139 1.99 21.49 4.63
CA VAL A 139 1.54 22.87 4.89
C VAL A 139 0.79 23.02 6.22
N ARG A 140 -0.12 22.09 6.53
CA ARG A 140 -1.02 22.17 7.70
C ARG A 140 -0.59 21.25 8.85
N GLY A 141 0.35 20.35 8.61
CA GLY A 141 0.81 19.36 9.58
C GLY A 141 -0.04 18.09 9.61
N ASP A 142 0.60 16.99 10.03
CA ASP A 142 0.00 15.65 10.10
C ASP A 142 -1.25 15.60 11.00
N THR A 143 -1.28 16.35 12.12
CA THR A 143 -2.44 16.39 13.03
C THR A 143 -3.68 16.97 12.37
N ALA A 144 -3.55 18.01 11.55
CA ALA A 144 -4.68 18.64 10.88
C ALA A 144 -5.27 17.70 9.82
N VAL A 145 -4.41 17.07 9.02
CA VAL A 145 -4.82 16.09 8.01
C VAL A 145 -5.45 14.87 8.66
N LEU A 146 -4.86 14.33 9.74
CA LEU A 146 -5.40 13.20 10.47
C LEU A 146 -6.82 13.49 10.98
N ARG A 147 -7.05 14.66 11.57
CA ARG A 147 -8.37 15.05 12.08
C ARG A 147 -9.42 15.09 10.97
N GLU A 148 -9.08 15.67 9.83
CA GLU A 148 -9.98 15.77 8.67
C GLU A 148 -10.32 14.39 8.11
N LEU A 149 -9.32 13.53 7.93
CA LEU A 149 -9.52 12.16 7.44
C LEU A 149 -10.34 11.31 8.41
N LEU A 150 -10.09 11.43 9.72
CA LEU A 150 -10.87 10.68 10.72
C LEU A 150 -12.33 11.14 10.80
N ALA A 151 -12.60 12.41 10.51
CA ALA A 151 -13.96 12.95 10.53
C ALA A 151 -14.84 12.41 9.40
N SER A 152 -14.26 11.97 8.27
CA SER A 152 -15.03 11.44 7.13
C SER A 152 -15.33 9.94 7.23
N VAL A 153 -14.68 9.20 8.12
CA VAL A 153 -14.84 7.73 8.26
C VAL A 153 -16.26 7.32 8.66
N PRO A 154 -16.94 7.97 9.62
CA PRO A 154 -18.31 7.61 9.99
C PRO A 154 -19.34 7.78 8.88
N GLU A 155 -19.07 8.65 7.91
CA GLU A 155 -19.95 8.91 6.76
C GLU A 155 -19.57 8.08 5.52
N GLY A 156 -18.42 7.39 5.56
CA GLY A 156 -17.93 6.64 4.39
C GLY A 156 -17.39 7.54 3.27
N ASN A 157 -17.18 8.83 3.54
CA ASN A 157 -16.71 9.82 2.58
C ASN A 157 -15.17 9.82 2.47
N TYR A 158 -14.59 8.67 2.18
CA TYR A 158 -13.15 8.50 2.00
C TYR A 158 -12.86 7.49 0.89
N GLY A 159 -11.75 7.71 0.17
CA GLY A 159 -11.28 6.84 -0.90
C GLY A 159 -9.94 6.18 -0.61
N VAL A 160 -9.42 5.47 -1.61
CA VAL A 160 -8.12 4.79 -1.53
C VAL A 160 -6.97 5.77 -1.33
N GLY A 161 -7.02 6.97 -1.93
CA GLY A 161 -6.02 8.01 -1.73
C GLY A 161 -5.96 8.51 -0.27
N ASP A 162 -7.11 8.65 0.38
CA ASP A 162 -7.21 9.02 1.80
C ASP A 162 -6.64 7.92 2.70
N ALA A 163 -7.01 6.66 2.44
CA ALA A 163 -6.51 5.50 3.17
C ALA A 163 -4.98 5.34 3.04
N TRP A 164 -4.44 5.55 1.84
CA TRP A 164 -3.00 5.51 1.57
C TRP A 164 -2.24 6.55 2.40
N VAL A 165 -2.70 7.81 2.43
CA VAL A 165 -2.04 8.85 3.23
C VAL A 165 -2.21 8.60 4.73
N LEU A 166 -3.40 8.17 5.16
CA LEU A 166 -3.68 7.85 6.55
C LEU A 166 -2.71 6.79 7.10
N GLY A 167 -2.41 5.78 6.30
CA GLY A 167 -1.43 4.74 6.60
C GLY A 167 -0.01 5.24 6.89
N ARG A 168 0.34 6.40 6.34
CA ARG A 168 1.67 7.05 6.37
C ARG A 168 1.78 8.20 7.38
N LEU A 169 0.71 8.48 8.13
CA LEU A 169 0.71 9.45 9.23
C LEU A 169 1.31 8.87 10.52
N GLY A 170 1.78 7.61 10.49
CA GLY A 170 2.51 6.96 11.56
C GLY A 170 1.66 6.67 12.80
N ARG A 171 2.31 6.68 13.96
CA ARG A 171 1.73 6.18 15.23
C ARG A 171 0.45 6.86 15.65
N ALA A 172 0.37 8.18 15.51
CA ALA A 172 -0.82 8.93 15.91
C ALA A 172 -2.07 8.47 15.13
N ALA A 173 -1.92 8.17 13.84
CA ALA A 173 -3.01 7.65 13.02
C ALA A 173 -3.34 6.21 13.37
N SER A 174 -2.32 5.35 13.52
CA SER A 174 -2.50 3.97 13.96
C SER A 174 -3.24 3.88 15.30
N ASP A 175 -2.75 4.56 16.33
CA ASP A 175 -3.35 4.54 17.67
C ASP A 175 -4.80 5.08 17.63
N SER A 176 -5.06 6.13 16.84
CA SER A 176 -6.40 6.71 16.64
C SER A 176 -7.38 5.75 15.97
N LEU A 177 -6.93 4.99 14.98
CA LEU A 177 -7.73 3.99 14.29
C LEU A 177 -7.96 2.74 15.15
N GLN A 178 -6.94 2.26 15.86
CA GLN A 178 -7.06 1.14 16.78
C GLN A 178 -8.06 1.45 17.90
N ALA A 179 -7.96 2.63 18.52
CA ALA A 179 -8.89 3.05 19.57
C ALA A 179 -10.35 3.11 19.07
N ARG A 180 -10.57 3.68 17.88
CA ARG A 180 -11.91 3.77 17.28
C ARG A 180 -12.46 2.42 16.84
N PHE A 181 -11.61 1.55 16.30
CA PHE A 181 -11.98 0.18 15.95
C PHE A 181 -12.47 -0.60 17.19
N LEU A 182 -11.74 -0.49 18.29
CA LEU A 182 -12.07 -1.16 19.55
C LEU A 182 -13.34 -0.58 20.19
N ALA A 183 -13.52 0.74 20.13
CA ALA A 183 -14.66 1.44 20.73
C ALA A 183 -15.94 1.40 19.89
N ALA A 184 -15.85 1.16 18.57
CA ALA A 184 -17.02 1.11 17.71
C ALA A 184 -17.94 -0.06 18.10
N GLU A 185 -19.23 0.24 18.31
CA GLU A 185 -20.27 -0.76 18.56
C GLU A 185 -20.83 -1.31 17.24
N GLU A 186 -20.99 -0.43 16.25
CA GLU A 186 -21.51 -0.78 14.93
C GLU A 186 -20.51 -1.58 14.10
N MET A 187 -20.96 -2.71 13.57
CA MET A 187 -20.17 -3.60 12.69
C MET A 187 -19.60 -2.85 11.49
N GLU A 188 -20.39 -1.96 10.89
CA GLU A 188 -19.96 -1.19 9.72
C GLU A 188 -18.77 -0.28 10.04
N LEU A 189 -18.83 0.43 11.17
CA LEU A 189 -17.72 1.28 11.62
C LEU A 189 -16.48 0.46 11.94
N LYS A 190 -16.63 -0.71 12.61
CA LYS A 190 -15.52 -1.64 12.83
C LYS A 190 -14.85 -2.06 11.53
N VAL A 191 -15.65 -2.41 10.52
CA VAL A 191 -15.17 -2.79 9.18
C VAL A 191 -14.43 -1.65 8.51
N ARG A 192 -14.93 -0.41 8.60
CA ARG A 192 -14.28 0.77 8.02
C ARG A 192 -12.93 1.06 8.67
N TYR A 193 -12.86 1.09 10.00
CA TYR A 193 -11.59 1.29 10.72
C TYR A 193 -10.59 0.17 10.46
N LEU A 194 -11.04 -1.08 10.41
CA LEU A 194 -10.17 -2.21 10.06
C LEU A 194 -9.64 -2.11 8.62
N THR A 195 -10.47 -1.63 7.69
CA THR A 195 -10.05 -1.38 6.30
C THR A 195 -8.95 -0.33 6.23
N LEU A 196 -9.09 0.76 7.00
CA LEU A 196 -8.09 1.83 7.08
C LEU A 196 -6.80 1.37 7.77
N LEU A 197 -6.90 0.54 8.82
CA LEU A 197 -5.74 -0.12 9.42
C LEU A 197 -4.99 -1.04 8.44
N GLY A 198 -5.69 -1.53 7.40
CA GLY A 198 -5.11 -2.21 6.22
C GLY A 198 -3.97 -1.47 5.53
N PHE A 199 -3.92 -0.15 5.67
CA PHE A 199 -2.89 0.71 5.08
C PHE A 199 -1.83 1.17 6.10
N SER A 200 -1.92 0.77 7.36
CA SER A 200 -1.00 1.24 8.40
C SER A 200 0.42 0.72 8.19
N GLU A 201 1.40 1.62 8.10
CA GLU A 201 2.82 1.26 8.14
C GLU A 201 3.34 1.07 9.58
N ASP A 202 2.54 1.37 10.60
CA ASP A 202 3.01 1.39 11.97
C ASP A 202 3.09 -0.01 12.59
N THR A 203 4.31 -0.39 12.98
CA THR A 203 4.57 -1.67 13.66
C THR A 203 3.85 -1.85 15.00
N SER A 204 3.37 -0.77 15.64
CA SER A 204 2.55 -0.81 16.85
C SER A 204 1.19 -1.50 16.61
N ALA A 205 0.70 -1.53 15.37
CA ALA A 205 -0.57 -2.15 15.03
C ALA A 205 -0.50 -3.69 14.97
N ILE A 206 0.71 -4.26 14.82
CA ILE A 206 0.93 -5.71 14.63
C ILE A 206 0.18 -6.57 15.66
N PRO A 207 0.24 -6.29 16.99
CA PRO A 207 -0.42 -7.13 17.98
C PRO A 207 -1.94 -7.17 17.83
N LEU A 208 -2.58 -6.03 17.53
CA LEU A 208 -4.03 -5.97 17.32
C LEU A 208 -4.41 -6.70 16.03
N LEU A 209 -3.73 -6.39 14.93
CA LEU A 209 -4.01 -6.98 13.62
C LEU A 209 -3.90 -8.51 13.66
N ALA A 210 -2.87 -9.05 14.32
CA ALA A 210 -2.70 -10.49 14.48
C ALA A 210 -3.84 -11.14 15.27
N ARG A 211 -4.39 -10.45 16.29
CA ARG A 211 -5.54 -10.95 17.06
C ARG A 211 -6.83 -10.89 16.24
N VAL A 212 -7.07 -9.79 15.53
CA VAL A 212 -8.24 -9.63 14.66
C VAL A 212 -8.23 -10.66 13.54
N TYR A 213 -7.07 -10.93 12.92
CA TYR A 213 -6.98 -11.96 11.88
C TYR A 213 -7.27 -13.38 12.43
N ALA A 214 -6.80 -13.69 13.63
CA ALA A 214 -6.98 -15.01 14.25
C ALA A 214 -8.43 -15.28 14.71
N ALA A 215 -9.16 -14.24 15.14
CA ALA A 215 -10.50 -14.36 15.69
C ALA A 215 -11.31 -13.06 15.43
N PRO A 216 -11.70 -12.78 14.17
CA PRO A 216 -12.36 -11.51 13.81
C PRO A 216 -13.72 -11.34 14.50
N ASP A 217 -14.44 -12.44 14.72
CA ASP A 217 -15.70 -12.53 15.44
C ASP A 217 -15.61 -12.02 16.88
N SER A 218 -14.49 -12.30 17.57
CA SER A 218 -14.20 -11.80 18.93
C SER A 218 -14.07 -10.27 19.00
N PHE A 219 -13.96 -9.60 17.85
CA PHE A 219 -13.95 -8.14 17.74
C PHE A 219 -15.24 -7.58 17.16
N GLY A 220 -16.26 -8.41 16.91
CA GLY A 220 -17.49 -8.00 16.22
C GLY A 220 -17.30 -7.80 14.71
N VAL A 221 -16.30 -8.45 14.11
CA VAL A 221 -16.01 -8.39 12.67
C VAL A 221 -16.38 -9.71 12.01
N PRO A 222 -17.18 -9.72 10.93
CA PRO A 222 -17.46 -10.93 10.17
C PRO A 222 -16.17 -11.61 9.65
N PRO A 223 -16.07 -12.95 9.67
CA PRO A 223 -14.87 -13.68 9.24
C PRO A 223 -14.34 -13.28 7.86
N ARG A 224 -15.23 -13.02 6.90
CA ARG A 224 -14.89 -12.55 5.54
C ARG A 224 -14.10 -11.24 5.50
N TYR A 225 -14.12 -10.45 6.58
CA TYR A 225 -13.39 -9.19 6.69
C TYR A 225 -12.11 -9.31 7.53
N GLY A 226 -11.83 -10.47 8.12
CA GLY A 226 -10.59 -10.75 8.83
C GLY A 226 -9.35 -10.70 7.92
N SER A 227 -9.51 -10.98 6.62
CA SER A 227 -8.42 -10.87 5.62
C SER A 227 -7.80 -9.48 5.57
N ARG A 228 -8.54 -8.41 5.89
CA ARG A 228 -7.99 -7.04 5.94
C ARG A 228 -6.89 -6.89 6.99
N ALA A 229 -6.96 -7.65 8.08
CA ALA A 229 -5.90 -7.67 9.09
C ALA A 229 -4.65 -8.44 8.60
N SER A 230 -4.85 -9.47 7.75
CA SER A 230 -3.74 -10.13 7.02
C SER A 230 -3.07 -9.15 6.08
N ASP A 231 -3.85 -8.46 5.25
CA ASP A 231 -3.37 -7.43 4.32
C ASP A 231 -2.55 -6.35 5.03
N ALA A 232 -2.99 -5.90 6.21
CA ALA A 232 -2.28 -4.94 7.04
C ALA A 232 -0.94 -5.47 7.54
N LEU A 233 -0.88 -6.72 8.04
CA LEU A 233 0.36 -7.34 8.50
C LEU A 233 1.37 -7.51 7.36
N LEU A 234 0.87 -7.82 6.16
CA LEU A 234 1.66 -7.86 4.93
C LEU A 234 2.13 -6.45 4.53
N TRP A 235 1.27 -5.44 4.66
CA TRP A 235 1.57 -4.04 4.35
C TRP A 235 2.70 -3.47 5.22
N ILE A 236 2.69 -3.76 6.53
CA ILE A 236 3.78 -3.36 7.44
C ILE A 236 5.14 -3.96 6.99
N GLY A 237 5.13 -5.14 6.35
CA GLY A 237 6.28 -5.65 5.61
C GLY A 237 7.54 -5.90 6.44
N THR A 238 7.42 -6.10 7.76
CA THR A 238 8.54 -6.38 8.65
C THR A 238 8.63 -7.86 8.99
N ARG A 239 9.81 -8.31 9.44
CA ARG A 239 9.99 -9.68 9.96
C ARG A 239 9.02 -10.01 11.09
N SER A 240 8.74 -9.05 11.97
CA SER A 240 7.80 -9.21 13.08
C SER A 240 6.36 -9.31 12.59
N SER A 241 5.93 -8.50 11.61
CA SER A 241 4.58 -8.54 11.08
C SER A 241 4.31 -9.85 10.32
N LEU A 242 5.27 -10.33 9.52
CA LEU A 242 5.17 -11.63 8.85
C LEU A 242 5.16 -12.82 9.83
N GLY A 243 6.02 -12.79 10.85
CA GLY A 243 5.99 -13.80 11.90
C GLY A 243 4.65 -13.81 12.66
N ALA A 244 4.05 -12.63 12.88
CA ALA A 244 2.75 -12.51 13.50
C ALA A 244 1.62 -13.04 12.59
N LEU A 245 1.69 -12.75 11.28
CA LEU A 245 0.76 -13.27 10.29
C LEU A 245 0.73 -14.80 10.25
N LEU A 246 1.89 -15.44 10.18
CA LEU A 246 1.98 -16.91 10.13
C LEU A 246 1.36 -17.56 11.38
N ARG A 247 1.70 -17.05 12.57
CA ARG A 247 1.10 -17.53 13.83
C ARG A 247 -0.40 -17.27 13.91
N ALA A 248 -0.86 -16.11 13.45
CA ALA A 248 -2.26 -15.76 13.44
C ALA A 248 -3.05 -16.64 12.45
N ARG A 249 -2.46 -17.00 11.30
CA ARG A 249 -3.03 -17.96 10.34
C ARG A 249 -3.21 -19.35 10.94
N GLU A 250 -2.20 -19.86 11.64
CA GLU A 250 -2.28 -21.15 12.34
C GLU A 250 -3.42 -21.15 13.37
N ARG A 251 -3.55 -20.06 14.15
CA ARG A 251 -4.65 -19.89 15.10
C ARG A 251 -6.01 -19.78 14.42
N ALA A 252 -6.12 -19.00 13.35
CA ALA A 252 -7.36 -18.88 12.59
C ALA A 252 -7.85 -20.25 12.07
N ARG A 253 -6.92 -21.09 11.61
CA ARG A 253 -7.22 -22.47 11.19
C ARG A 253 -7.69 -23.32 12.36
N GLY A 254 -6.98 -23.27 13.49
CA GLY A 254 -7.39 -23.97 14.71
C GLY A 254 -8.77 -23.55 15.23
N ASN A 255 -9.13 -22.27 15.04
CA ASN A 255 -10.41 -21.70 15.46
C ASN A 255 -11.56 -21.92 14.44
N GLY A 256 -11.27 -22.46 13.26
CA GLY A 256 -12.26 -22.54 12.16
C GLY A 256 -12.69 -21.18 11.60
N SER A 257 -12.01 -20.10 11.97
CA SER A 257 -12.25 -18.72 11.49
C SER A 257 -11.45 -18.38 10.23
N TYR A 258 -10.55 -19.27 9.81
CA TYR A 258 -9.78 -19.13 8.58
C TYR A 258 -10.70 -19.22 7.36
N ALA A 259 -10.92 -18.07 6.71
CA ALA A 259 -11.48 -18.04 5.37
C ALA A 259 -10.43 -18.60 4.41
N ASP A 260 -10.55 -19.88 4.04
CA ASP A 260 -9.67 -20.50 3.04
C ASP A 260 -9.96 -19.90 1.65
N PRO A 261 -9.00 -19.18 1.04
CA PRO A 261 -9.19 -18.62 -0.30
C PRO A 261 -9.48 -19.69 -1.36
N ALA A 262 -9.04 -20.94 -1.14
CA ALA A 262 -9.31 -22.05 -2.06
C ALA A 262 -10.76 -22.55 -2.01
N LEU A 263 -11.51 -22.25 -0.94
CA LEU A 263 -12.89 -22.70 -0.74
C LEU A 263 -13.94 -21.68 -1.20
N ALA A 264 -13.55 -20.43 -1.48
CA ALA A 264 -14.43 -19.41 -2.02
C ALA A 264 -14.53 -19.50 -3.56
N ARG A 265 -15.31 -20.46 -4.08
CA ARG A 265 -15.78 -20.41 -5.47
C ARG A 265 -16.94 -19.42 -5.59
N GLY A 266 -16.64 -18.13 -5.66
CA GLY A 266 -17.62 -17.11 -6.03
C GLY A 266 -17.35 -15.72 -5.47
N GLY A 267 -16.93 -14.80 -6.34
CA GLY A 267 -17.03 -13.36 -6.10
C GLY A 267 -15.70 -12.61 -6.03
N TYR A 268 -14.89 -12.72 -7.09
CA TYR A 268 -13.60 -12.03 -7.23
C TYR A 268 -13.74 -10.51 -7.11
N GLY A 269 -13.11 -9.95 -6.09
CA GLY A 269 -12.96 -8.52 -5.86
C GLY A 269 -11.62 -8.19 -5.20
N PHE A 270 -11.22 -6.91 -5.29
CA PHE A 270 -9.96 -6.25 -4.86
C PHE A 270 -9.32 -6.66 -3.50
N LEU A 271 -9.96 -7.52 -2.72
CA LEU A 271 -9.66 -7.96 -1.35
C LEU A 271 -9.13 -9.40 -1.22
N GLU A 272 -8.80 -10.10 -2.31
CA GLU A 272 -8.35 -11.51 -2.28
C GLU A 272 -6.81 -11.64 -2.47
N ASN A 273 -6.07 -10.71 -1.85
CA ASN A 273 -4.88 -10.06 -2.43
C ASN A 273 -3.54 -10.42 -1.76
N ASP A 274 -3.47 -11.42 -0.88
CA ASP A 274 -2.31 -11.60 0.04
C ASP A 274 -0.95 -11.69 -0.69
N SER A 275 -0.86 -12.28 -1.88
CA SER A 275 0.44 -12.45 -2.58
C SER A 275 0.76 -11.33 -3.60
N SER A 276 -0.26 -10.80 -4.29
CA SER A 276 -0.14 -9.69 -5.24
C SER A 276 0.07 -8.36 -4.53
N ALA A 277 -0.55 -8.19 -3.35
CA ALA A 277 -0.25 -7.13 -2.42
C ALA A 277 1.26 -7.11 -2.08
N VAL A 278 1.83 -8.23 -1.63
CA VAL A 278 3.21 -8.28 -1.14
C VAL A 278 4.23 -7.90 -2.20
N ILE A 279 4.06 -8.37 -3.44
CA ILE A 279 4.99 -8.05 -4.55
C ILE A 279 4.82 -6.59 -4.97
N SER A 280 3.58 -6.13 -5.18
CA SER A 280 3.29 -4.75 -5.55
C SER A 280 3.71 -3.74 -4.48
N ARG A 281 3.84 -4.16 -3.21
CA ARG A 281 4.08 -3.29 -2.03
C ARG A 281 5.50 -3.36 -1.49
N THR A 282 6.22 -4.46 -1.69
CA THR A 282 7.59 -4.65 -1.14
C THR A 282 8.65 -4.88 -2.21
N GLY A 283 8.26 -5.09 -3.47
CA GLY A 283 9.16 -5.50 -4.55
C GLY A 283 9.79 -6.89 -4.35
N ARG A 284 9.31 -7.68 -3.37
CA ARG A 284 9.82 -9.02 -3.04
C ARG A 284 8.69 -10.02 -2.94
N TRP A 285 8.98 -11.27 -3.27
CA TRP A 285 8.01 -12.35 -3.16
C TRP A 285 7.78 -12.72 -1.68
N LEU A 286 6.53 -13.02 -1.30
CA LEU A 286 6.21 -13.55 0.03
C LEU A 286 7.05 -14.80 0.35
N THR A 287 7.32 -15.63 -0.65
CA THR A 287 8.16 -16.83 -0.54
C THR A 287 9.63 -16.51 -0.24
N GLU A 288 10.18 -15.41 -0.75
CA GLU A 288 11.54 -14.95 -0.43
C GLU A 288 11.62 -14.43 1.01
N TRP A 289 10.58 -13.76 1.46
CA TRP A 289 10.45 -13.30 2.84
C TRP A 289 10.30 -14.46 3.82
N VAL A 290 9.47 -15.44 3.51
CA VAL A 290 9.27 -16.65 4.33
C VAL A 290 10.57 -17.45 4.46
N LYS A 291 11.39 -17.54 3.40
CA LYS A 291 12.73 -18.16 3.45
C LYS A 291 13.70 -17.43 4.38
N ALA A 292 13.51 -16.13 4.60
CA ALA A 292 14.32 -15.32 5.50
C ALA A 292 13.81 -15.32 6.96
N LEU A 293 12.62 -15.88 7.22
CA LEU A 293 12.14 -16.14 8.57
C LEU A 293 12.89 -17.35 9.14
N PRO A 294 13.31 -17.31 10.43
CA PRO A 294 13.92 -18.49 11.03
C PRO A 294 12.83 -19.56 11.08
N SER A 295 13.15 -20.79 10.69
CA SER A 295 12.22 -21.92 10.77
C SER A 295 11.66 -21.97 12.19
N VAL A 296 10.37 -21.66 12.33
CA VAL A 296 9.69 -21.84 13.61
C VAL A 296 9.62 -23.35 13.81
N ALA A 297 10.51 -23.88 14.65
CA ALA A 297 10.43 -25.27 15.04
C ALA A 297 9.06 -25.50 15.70
N PRO A 298 8.35 -26.60 15.37
CA PRO A 298 7.13 -26.94 16.06
C PRO A 298 7.46 -27.12 17.55
N ARG A 299 6.79 -26.35 18.41
CA ARG A 299 6.83 -26.63 19.85
C ARG A 299 5.96 -27.85 20.08
N HIS A 300 6.61 -28.95 20.44
CA HIS A 300 5.98 -30.14 21.02
C HIS A 300 5.34 -29.80 22.37
#